data_AF-A0A432IIH4-F1
#
_entry.id   AF-A0A432IIH4-F1
#
_cell.length_a   1.000
_cell.length_b   1.000
_cell.length_c   1.000
_cell.angle_alpha   90.00
_cell.angle_beta   90.00
_cell.angle_gamma   90.00
#
_symmetry.space_group_name_H-M   'P 1'
#
loop_
_entity.id
_entity.type
_entity.pdbx_description
1 polymer ?
#
loop_
_entity_poly.entity_id
_entity_poly.type
_entity_poly.pdbx_seq_one_letter_code
_entity_poly.pdbx_strand_id
1 'polypeptide(L)' 'PEKINILLDGKVYNTFKNEYKGVAEWPFDQPFHLKLNIAVGGDWGGQKGIDDGIFPQKMIIDYVRVFQKD' A
#
# COMPACT_ATOMS: atom_id res chain seq x y z
N PRO A 1 -15.01 5.68 9.45
CA PRO A 1 -13.77 6.50 9.38
C PRO A 1 -13.81 7.56 8.28
N GLU A 2 -13.15 8.72 8.45
CA GLU A 2 -13.31 9.89 7.55
C GLU A 2 -12.45 9.87 6.29
N LYS A 3 -11.22 9.38 6.41
CA LYS A 3 -10.21 9.43 5.33
C LYS A 3 -9.04 8.50 5.62
N ILE A 4 -8.30 8.16 4.59
CA ILE A 4 -6.99 7.50 4.65
C ILE A 4 -5.97 8.49 4.08
N ASN A 5 -4.97 8.84 4.88
CA ASN A 5 -3.81 9.60 4.42
C ASN A 5 -2.65 8.64 4.16
N ILE A 6 -2.01 8.77 3.00
CA ILE A 6 -0.77 8.05 2.66
C ILE A 6 0.36 9.06 2.71
N LEU A 7 1.37 8.78 3.54
CA LEU A 7 2.47 9.68 3.83
C LEU A 7 3.79 9.11 3.30
N LEU A 8 4.66 10.01 2.83
CA LEU A 8 6.08 9.75 2.56
C LEU A 8 6.91 10.74 3.39
N ASP A 9 7.84 10.24 4.19
CA ASP A 9 8.68 11.05 5.10
C ASP A 9 7.88 12.03 5.98
N GLY A 10 6.73 11.57 6.49
CA GLY A 10 5.84 12.37 7.35
C GLY A 10 5.01 13.43 6.62
N LYS A 11 5.11 13.54 5.29
CA LYS A 11 4.31 14.46 4.47
C LYS A 11 3.19 13.72 3.76
N VAL A 12 1.98 14.30 3.75
CA VAL A 12 0.84 13.71 3.02
C VAL A 12 1.13 13.75 1.52
N TYR A 13 1.26 12.57 0.91
CA TYR A 13 1.44 12.38 -0.53
C TYR A 13 0.09 12.20 -1.22
N ASN A 14 -0.85 11.49 -0.58
CA ASN A 14 -2.19 11.28 -1.08
C ASN A 14 -3.22 11.25 0.06
N THR A 15 -4.46 11.60 -0.25
CA THR A 15 -5.62 11.51 0.66
C THR A 15 -6.78 10.86 -0.08
N PHE A 16 -7.29 9.76 0.48
CA PHE A 16 -8.54 9.14 0.04
C PHE A 16 -9.64 9.47 1.06
N LYS A 17 -10.67 10.20 0.63
CA LYS A 17 -11.76 10.66 1.51
C LYS A 17 -12.93 9.69 1.47
N ASN A 18 -13.60 9.53 2.60
CA ASN A 18 -14.88 8.84 2.66
C ASN A 18 -15.97 9.78 2.14
N GLU A 19 -16.50 9.49 0.96
CA GLU A 19 -17.61 10.23 0.36
C GLU A 19 -18.99 9.74 0.84
N TYR A 20 -19.02 8.80 1.78
CA TYR A 20 -20.25 8.27 2.41
C TYR A 20 -21.23 7.58 1.45
N LYS A 21 -20.73 7.03 0.34
CA LYS A 21 -21.52 6.34 -0.69
C LYS A 21 -21.66 4.84 -0.46
N GLY A 22 -21.39 4.37 0.75
CA GLY A 22 -21.50 2.97 1.15
C GLY A 22 -20.26 2.12 0.84
N VAL A 23 -20.36 0.83 1.13
CA VAL A 23 -19.22 -0.11 1.21
C VAL A 23 -18.49 -0.31 -0.12
N ALA A 24 -19.17 -0.16 -1.25
CA ALA A 24 -18.57 -0.34 -2.57
C ALA A 24 -17.50 0.72 -2.86
N GLU A 25 -17.67 1.93 -2.33
CA GLU A 25 -16.68 3.01 -2.43
C GLU A 25 -15.80 3.09 -1.17
N TRP A 26 -16.34 2.71 0.00
CA TRP A 26 -15.63 2.75 1.28
C TRP A 26 -15.66 1.40 2.02
N PRO A 27 -14.85 0.40 1.62
CA PRO A 27 -14.78 -0.90 2.30
C PRO A 27 -13.86 -0.91 3.53
N PHE A 28 -13.49 0.26 4.07
CA PHE A 28 -12.40 0.43 5.04
C PHE A 28 -12.84 0.47 6.52
N ASP A 29 -14.12 0.20 6.78
CA ASP A 29 -14.69 0.18 8.13
C ASP A 29 -14.75 -1.25 8.71
N GLN A 30 -13.64 -1.98 8.58
CA GLN A 30 -13.45 -3.35 9.08
C GLN A 30 -11.96 -3.61 9.36
N PRO A 31 -11.59 -4.69 10.09
CA PRO A 31 -10.19 -5.04 10.30
C PRO A 31 -9.47 -5.43 8.99
N PHE A 32 -8.19 -5.05 8.89
CA PHE A 32 -7.30 -5.42 7.78
C PHE A 32 -5.97 -5.97 8.31
N HIS A 33 -5.28 -6.73 7.46
CA HIS A 33 -3.91 -7.19 7.70
C HIS A 33 -2.93 -6.44 6.79
N LEU A 34 -1.71 -6.21 7.26
CA LEU A 34 -0.64 -5.66 6.43
C LEU A 34 -0.05 -6.75 5.52
N LYS A 35 0.22 -6.40 4.26
CA LYS A 35 0.95 -7.25 3.31
C LYS A 35 2.08 -6.45 2.66
N LEU A 36 3.28 -7.04 2.64
CA LEU A 36 4.46 -6.52 1.95
C LEU A 36 5.00 -7.63 1.06
N ASN A 37 5.26 -7.35 -0.21
CA ASN A 37 5.77 -8.33 -1.16
C ASN A 37 6.61 -7.68 -2.26
N ILE A 38 7.52 -8.46 -2.83
CA ILE A 38 8.16 -8.16 -4.12
C ILE A 38 7.47 -9.04 -5.15
N ALA A 39 6.63 -8.45 -5.99
CA ALA A 39 6.11 -9.14 -7.17
C ALA A 39 7.16 -9.08 -8.31
N VAL A 40 7.24 -10.14 -9.12
CA VAL A 40 8.14 -10.22 -10.27
C VAL A 40 7.30 -10.44 -11.53
N GLY A 41 7.36 -9.50 -12.48
CA GLY A 41 6.58 -9.57 -13.72
C GLY A 41 5.09 -9.25 -13.55
N GLY A 42 4.25 -10.03 -14.25
CA GLY A 42 2.82 -9.83 -14.36
C GLY A 42 2.42 -8.66 -15.27
N ASP A 43 1.12 -8.52 -15.52
CA ASP A 43 0.57 -7.53 -16.47
C ASP A 43 0.85 -6.07 -16.07
N TRP A 44 1.18 -5.84 -14.80
CA TRP A 44 1.52 -4.52 -14.28
C TRP A 44 3.01 -4.33 -14.04
N GLY A 45 3.64 -5.18 -13.23
CA GLY A 45 5.07 -5.05 -12.90
C GLY A 45 6.01 -5.42 -14.06
N GLY A 46 5.55 -6.26 -14.99
CA GLY A 46 6.31 -6.76 -16.14
C GLY A 46 5.90 -6.16 -17.47
N GLN A 47 5.26 -4.98 -17.49
CA GLN A 47 4.81 -4.31 -18.73
C GLN A 47 5.91 -4.13 -19.78
N LYS A 48 7.18 -4.14 -19.37
CA LYS A 48 8.35 -4.04 -20.24
C LYS A 48 9.23 -5.29 -20.24
N GLY A 49 8.67 -6.43 -19.82
CA GLY A 49 9.41 -7.65 -19.55
C GLY A 49 10.08 -7.64 -18.17
N ILE A 50 10.85 -8.69 -17.91
CA ILE A 50 11.68 -8.86 -16.71
C ILE A 50 13.14 -8.84 -17.18
N ASP A 51 13.97 -8.04 -16.51
CA ASP A 51 15.42 -8.08 -16.73
C ASP A 51 16.04 -9.13 -15.80
N ASP A 52 16.45 -10.27 -16.35
CA ASP A 52 17.01 -11.37 -15.58
C ASP A 52 18.37 -11.04 -14.94
N GLY A 53 19.08 -10.02 -15.45
CA GLY A 53 20.39 -9.60 -14.94
C GLY A 53 20.33 -8.85 -13.61
N ILE A 54 19.16 -8.38 -13.17
CA ILE A 54 19.02 -7.58 -11.95
C ILE A 54 18.92 -8.43 -10.68
N PHE A 55 18.69 -9.74 -10.79
CA PHE A 55 18.49 -10.57 -9.61
C PHE A 55 19.82 -10.87 -8.90
N PRO A 56 19.83 -10.97 -7.55
CA PRO A 56 18.68 -10.84 -6.65
C PRO A 56 18.36 -9.38 -6.26
N GLN A 57 17.07 -9.10 -6.01
CA GLN A 57 16.59 -7.83 -5.46
C GLN A 57 16.03 -8.02 -4.04
N LYS A 58 16.05 -6.96 -3.22
CA LYS A 58 15.65 -7.02 -1.81
C LYS A 58 14.77 -5.82 -1.42
N MET A 59 13.76 -6.08 -0.59
CA MET A 59 12.98 -5.07 0.13
C MET A 59 13.51 -5.03 1.56
N ILE A 60 14.29 -4.01 1.89
CA ILE A 60 14.90 -3.86 3.22
C ILE A 60 13.93 -3.08 4.10
N ILE A 61 13.48 -3.71 5.18
CA ILE A 61 12.51 -3.14 6.13
C ILE A 61 13.18 -3.15 7.51
N ASP A 62 13.39 -1.97 8.08
CA ASP A 62 13.91 -1.85 9.45
C ASP A 62 12.82 -2.23 10.47
N TYR A 63 11.63 -1.63 10.34
CA TYR A 63 10.49 -1.97 11.19
C TYR A 63 9.14 -1.71 10.50
N VAL A 64 8.13 -2.39 11.03
CA VAL A 64 6.71 -2.07 10.84
C VAL A 64 6.15 -1.68 12.20
N ARG A 65 5.38 -0.59 12.26
CA ARG A 65 4.67 -0.16 13.47
C ARG A 65 3.19 0.06 13.14
N VAL A 66 2.32 -0.44 13.99
CA VAL A 66 0.87 -0.22 13.91
C VAL A 66 0.45 0.48 15.19
N PHE A 67 -0.28 1.57 15.03
CA PHE A 67 -0.78 2.39 16.13
C PHE A 67 -2.30 2.49 16.01
N GLN A 68 -2.97 2.53 17.15
CA GLN A 68 -4.39 2.80 17.24
C GLN A 68 -4.56 4.04 18.13
N LYS A 69 -5.42 4.97 17.71
CA LYS A 69 -5.80 6.10 18.55
C LYS A 69 -6.80 5.60 19.59
N ASP A 70 -6.56 5.94 20.85
CA ASP A 70 -7.50 5.70 21.95
C ASP A 70 -8.84 6.44 21.75
#